data_AF-Q95PB7-F1
#
_entry.id   AF-Q95PB7-F1
#
_cell.length_a   1.000
_cell.length_b   1.000
_cell.length_c   1.000
_cell.angle_alpha   90.00
_cell.angle_beta   90.00
_cell.angle_gamma   90.00
#
_symmetry.space_group_name_H-M   'P 1'
#
loop_
_entity.id
_entity.type
_entity.pdbx_description
1 polymer ?
#
loop_
_entity_poly.entity_id
_entity_poly.type
_entity_poly.pdbx_seq_one_letter_code
_entity_poly.pdbx_strand_id
1 'polypeptide(L)'
;RQVDGLKLRDIEQGFMSRRHTFGLFNPDGRNVYKDYKQLELSCESTDDVDSWKASFLRAGVYPEKDTPANGDETEAEESGGESGPTGQSLDPQLERQVETIRNLVESYMRIVTKTTRDMVPKAIMMLIINNTKDFINGELLAHLYATGDQASMMEESADEAQKREEMLRMYHACKEALRIIGDVSMATFSTPVHLA
;
A
#
# COMPACT_ATOMS: atom_id res chain seq x y z
N ARG A 1 -6.53 -37.12 -3.89
CA ARG A 1 -7.42 -38.25 -4.26
C ARG A 1 -7.65 -39.18 -3.05
N GLN A 2 -7.88 -38.62 -1.85
CA GLN A 2 -7.83 -39.38 -0.59
C GLN A 2 -8.79 -38.78 0.46
N VAL A 3 -9.99 -38.39 0.04
CA VAL A 3 -11.08 -37.98 0.96
C VAL A 3 -12.33 -38.85 0.73
N ASP A 4 -12.23 -39.84 -0.16
CA ASP A 4 -13.36 -40.69 -0.54
C ASP A 4 -13.79 -41.55 0.67
N GLY A 5 -15.04 -41.37 1.09
CA GLY A 5 -15.66 -42.17 2.15
C GLY A 5 -15.47 -41.65 3.58
N LEU A 6 -14.94 -40.44 3.80
CA LEU A 6 -14.96 -39.82 5.13
C LEU A 6 -16.34 -39.22 5.45
N LYS A 7 -16.72 -39.28 6.73
CA LYS A 7 -17.88 -38.59 7.28
C LYS A 7 -17.50 -37.68 8.43
N LEU A 8 -18.28 -36.63 8.62
CA LEU A 8 -18.22 -35.72 9.75
C LEU A 8 -19.12 -36.22 10.88
N ARG A 9 -18.71 -36.02 12.13
CA ARG A 9 -19.59 -36.16 13.29
C ARG A 9 -19.29 -35.10 14.33
N ASP A 10 -20.29 -34.77 15.13
CA ASP A 10 -20.09 -33.92 16.27
C ASP A 10 -19.47 -34.70 17.42
N ILE A 11 -18.56 -34.04 18.15
CA ILE A 11 -17.91 -34.62 19.32
C ILE A 11 -18.48 -33.91 20.54
N GLU A 12 -19.07 -34.68 21.44
CA GLU A 12 -19.66 -34.16 22.66
C GLU A 12 -18.59 -33.44 23.50
N GLN A 13 -18.91 -32.22 23.92
CA GLN A 13 -18.06 -31.47 24.84
C GLN A 13 -18.11 -32.13 26.21
N GLY A 14 -16.99 -32.71 26.67
CA GLY A 14 -16.87 -33.16 28.05
C GLY A 14 -17.17 -32.00 29.03
N PHE A 15 -17.67 -32.32 30.22
CA PHE A 15 -18.26 -31.42 31.22
C PHE A 15 -17.40 -30.18 31.64
N MET A 16 -16.15 -30.07 31.20
CA MET A 16 -15.28 -28.90 31.41
C MET A 16 -14.53 -28.42 30.15
N SER A 17 -14.83 -28.97 28.97
CA SER A 17 -14.16 -28.58 27.72
C SER A 17 -14.76 -27.31 27.15
N ARG A 18 -13.91 -26.29 26.97
CA ARG A 18 -14.26 -25.06 26.24
C ARG A 18 -13.93 -25.14 24.75
N ARG A 19 -13.53 -26.30 24.25
CA ARG A 19 -13.05 -26.46 22.87
C ARG A 19 -14.22 -26.83 21.95
N HIS A 20 -14.38 -26.06 20.88
CA HIS A 20 -15.33 -26.36 19.81
C HIS A 20 -14.70 -27.44 18.94
N THR A 21 -15.26 -28.66 18.94
CA THR A 21 -14.58 -29.83 18.35
C THR A 21 -15.53 -30.59 17.43
N PHE A 22 -15.02 -31.09 16.32
CA PHE A 22 -15.73 -32.00 15.42
C PHE A 22 -14.80 -33.14 14.99
N GLY A 23 -15.38 -34.26 14.55
CA GLY A 23 -14.66 -35.48 14.22
C GLY A 23 -14.77 -35.85 12.74
N LEU A 24 -13.67 -36.38 12.19
CA LEU A 24 -13.65 -37.08 10.91
C LEU A 24 -13.43 -38.56 11.14
N PHE A 25 -14.23 -39.40 10.51
CA PHE A 25 -14.12 -40.86 10.60
C PHE A 25 -14.45 -41.52 9.27
N ASN A 26 -14.04 -42.77 9.11
CA ASN A 26 -14.47 -43.61 7.99
C ASN A 26 -15.56 -44.59 8.46
N PRO A 27 -16.76 -44.60 7.87
CA PRO A 27 -17.84 -45.53 8.24
C PRO A 27 -17.46 -47.01 8.10
N ASP A 28 -16.54 -47.36 7.20
CA ASP A 28 -16.04 -48.72 7.00
C ASP A 28 -15.07 -49.17 8.12
N GLY A 29 -14.85 -48.33 9.14
CA GLY A 29 -13.93 -48.61 10.24
C GLY A 29 -12.45 -48.55 9.87
N ARG A 30 -12.13 -48.05 8.66
CA ARG A 30 -10.76 -47.84 8.18
C ARG A 30 -10.09 -46.70 8.94
N ASN A 31 -8.77 -46.76 9.05
CA ASN A 31 -8.01 -45.69 9.67
C ASN A 31 -8.07 -44.42 8.80
N VAL A 32 -8.35 -43.29 9.44
CA VAL A 32 -8.35 -41.96 8.80
C VAL A 32 -6.94 -41.42 8.69
N TYR A 33 -6.13 -41.60 9.74
CA TYR A 33 -4.74 -41.18 9.79
C TYR A 33 -3.90 -42.14 10.62
N LYS A 34 -2.85 -42.73 10.03
CA LYS A 34 -2.01 -43.75 10.68
C LYS A 34 -2.87 -44.89 11.27
N ASP A 35 -2.79 -45.10 12.59
CA ASP A 35 -3.55 -46.11 13.32
C ASP A 35 -4.83 -45.53 13.95
N TYR A 36 -5.12 -44.25 13.71
CA TYR A 36 -6.30 -43.57 14.24
C TYR A 36 -7.50 -43.75 13.31
N LYS A 37 -8.58 -44.32 13.86
CA LYS A 37 -9.88 -44.52 13.19
C LYS A 37 -10.72 -43.24 13.13
N GLN A 38 -10.41 -42.26 13.96
CA GLN A 38 -11.05 -40.95 13.96
C GLN A 38 -10.02 -39.86 14.18
N LEU A 39 -10.28 -38.68 13.64
CA LEU A 39 -9.50 -37.47 13.86
C LEU A 39 -10.40 -36.40 14.48
N GLU A 40 -10.03 -35.92 15.67
CA GLU A 40 -10.74 -34.85 16.36
C GLU A 40 -10.06 -33.52 16.09
N LEU A 41 -10.83 -32.55 15.62
CA LEU A 41 -10.35 -31.23 15.21
C LEU A 41 -11.00 -30.19 16.10
N SER A 42 -10.18 -29.46 16.87
CA SER A 42 -10.63 -28.36 17.73
C SER A 42 -10.41 -27.01 17.08
N CYS A 43 -11.40 -26.14 17.16
CA CYS A 43 -11.36 -24.75 16.68
C CYS A 43 -11.46 -23.75 17.84
N GLU A 44 -11.08 -22.51 17.55
CA GLU A 44 -11.07 -21.41 18.52
C GLU A 44 -12.48 -20.85 18.78
N SER A 45 -13.37 -20.94 17.80
CA SER A 45 -14.75 -20.48 17.89
C SER A 45 -15.74 -21.44 17.22
N THR A 46 -17.05 -21.25 17.49
CA THR A 46 -18.12 -21.95 16.77
C THR A 46 -18.14 -21.55 15.29
N ASP A 47 -17.91 -20.27 14.97
CA ASP A 47 -17.88 -19.77 13.59
C ASP A 47 -16.78 -20.44 12.75
N ASP A 48 -15.64 -20.74 13.37
CA ASP A 48 -14.57 -21.51 12.73
C ASP A 48 -15.01 -22.95 12.46
N VAL A 49 -15.70 -23.61 13.41
CA VAL A 49 -16.24 -24.96 13.22
C VAL A 49 -17.20 -24.98 12.03
N ASP A 50 -18.09 -24.01 11.94
CA ASP A 50 -19.07 -23.93 10.85
C ASP A 50 -18.39 -23.64 9.50
N SER A 51 -17.36 -22.78 9.48
CA SER A 51 -16.55 -22.52 8.28
C SER A 51 -15.79 -23.76 7.82
N TRP A 52 -15.23 -24.55 8.75
CA TRP A 52 -14.56 -25.81 8.45
C TRP A 52 -15.55 -26.88 7.98
N LYS A 53 -16.69 -27.05 8.64
CA LYS A 53 -17.76 -27.97 8.22
C LYS A 53 -18.27 -27.63 6.82
N ALA A 54 -18.50 -26.35 6.51
CA ALA A 54 -18.88 -25.90 5.19
C ALA A 54 -17.82 -26.21 4.13
N SER A 55 -16.54 -26.07 4.48
CA SER A 55 -15.41 -26.42 3.60
C SER A 55 -15.35 -27.94 3.34
N PHE A 56 -15.55 -28.77 4.36
CA PHE A 56 -15.62 -30.22 4.22
C PHE A 56 -16.83 -30.68 3.40
N LEU A 57 -17.99 -30.05 3.58
CA LEU A 57 -19.19 -30.31 2.78
C LEU A 57 -18.93 -29.99 1.29
N ARG A 58 -18.28 -28.86 0.99
CA ARG A 58 -17.85 -28.50 -0.37
C ARG A 58 -16.83 -29.50 -0.95
N ALA A 59 -16.04 -30.16 -0.09
CA ALA A 59 -15.12 -31.22 -0.48
C ALA A 59 -15.78 -32.61 -0.59
N GLY A 60 -17.09 -32.73 -0.35
CA GLY A 60 -17.85 -33.98 -0.45
C GLY A 60 -17.85 -34.85 0.81
N VAL A 61 -17.46 -34.30 1.97
CA VAL A 61 -17.52 -34.97 3.27
C VAL A 61 -18.80 -34.54 3.99
N TYR A 62 -19.74 -35.48 4.13
CA TYR A 62 -21.06 -35.21 4.69
C TYR A 62 -21.12 -35.58 6.19
N PRO A 63 -21.95 -34.89 6.98
CA PRO A 63 -22.25 -35.31 8.35
C PRO A 63 -22.89 -36.70 8.39
N GLU A 64 -22.62 -37.43 9.47
CA GLU A 64 -23.31 -38.68 9.80
C GLU A 64 -24.80 -38.41 9.96
N LYS A 65 -25.64 -39.19 9.27
CA LYS A 65 -27.08 -39.17 9.48
C LYS A 65 -27.36 -40.01 10.72
N ASP A 66 -27.99 -39.44 11.73
CA ASP A 66 -28.51 -40.21 12.86
C ASP A 66 -29.47 -41.26 12.33
N THR A 67 -29.04 -42.52 12.32
CA THR A 67 -29.92 -43.65 12.04
C THR A 67 -30.29 -44.20 13.42
N PRO A 68 -31.49 -43.94 13.96
CA PRO A 68 -31.88 -44.53 15.22
C PRO A 68 -31.93 -46.04 15.02
N ALA A 69 -31.11 -46.76 15.78
CA ALA A 69 -31.15 -48.21 15.87
C ALA A 69 -32.41 -48.63 16.63
N ASN A 70 -33.54 -48.67 15.94
CA ASN A 70 -34.67 -49.54 16.27
C ASN A 70 -35.46 -49.77 14.98
N GLY A 71 -35.55 -51.05 14.60
CA GLY A 71 -36.27 -51.46 13.41
C GLY A 71 -37.74 -51.11 13.52
N ASP A 72 -38.20 -50.26 12.61
CA ASP A 72 -39.53 -50.37 12.05
C ASP A 72 -39.48 -49.86 10.60
N GLU A 73 -39.91 -50.72 9.68
CA GLU A 73 -39.99 -50.42 8.25
C GLU A 73 -41.19 -49.48 8.05
N THR A 74 -40.94 -48.18 7.95
CA THR A 74 -41.94 -47.26 7.39
C THR A 74 -41.29 -46.33 6.38
N GLU A 75 -41.76 -46.47 5.15
CA GLU A 75 -41.51 -45.58 4.02
C GLU A 75 -41.88 -44.15 4.44
N ALA A 76 -40.87 -43.30 4.66
CA ALA A 76 -41.06 -41.89 4.96
C ALA A 76 -40.53 -41.05 3.79
N GLU A 77 -41.49 -40.38 3.19
CA GLU A 77 -41.41 -39.49 2.05
C GLU A 77 -40.31 -38.42 2.16
N GLU A 78 -39.84 -37.98 0.99
CA GLU A 78 -39.00 -36.80 0.79
C GLU A 78 -39.66 -35.54 1.39
N SER A 79 -39.46 -35.30 2.69
CA SER A 79 -39.70 -33.99 3.28
C SER A 79 -38.39 -33.21 3.30
N GLY A 80 -38.09 -32.62 2.14
CA GLY A 80 -37.17 -31.49 2.07
C GLY A 80 -37.87 -30.25 2.60
N GLY A 81 -37.38 -29.72 3.73
CA GLY A 81 -37.76 -28.38 4.17
C GLY A 81 -37.44 -28.11 5.63
N GLU A 82 -36.47 -27.21 5.85
CA GLU A 82 -36.53 -26.03 6.76
C GLU A 82 -35.09 -25.52 6.95
N SER A 83 -34.57 -24.63 6.10
CA SER A 83 -34.85 -23.18 6.05
C SER A 83 -34.38 -22.43 7.30
N GLY A 84 -33.05 -22.25 7.42
CA GLY A 84 -32.41 -21.16 8.18
C GLY A 84 -32.08 -19.97 7.26
N PRO A 85 -31.98 -18.73 7.79
CA PRO A 85 -32.52 -17.54 7.13
C PRO A 85 -31.59 -16.90 6.10
N THR A 86 -32.21 -16.37 5.03
CA THR A 86 -31.66 -15.39 4.09
C THR A 86 -30.43 -15.81 3.29
N GLY A 87 -30.63 -16.72 2.34
CA GLY A 87 -29.73 -16.88 1.21
C GLY A 87 -30.55 -17.41 0.05
N GLN A 88 -30.91 -16.52 -0.88
CA GLN A 88 -31.55 -16.87 -2.14
C GLN A 88 -30.83 -18.09 -2.73
N SER A 89 -31.57 -19.07 -3.25
CA SER A 89 -31.00 -20.06 -4.17
C SER A 89 -30.51 -19.32 -5.41
N LEU A 90 -29.36 -18.67 -5.32
CA LEU A 90 -28.64 -18.17 -6.46
C LEU A 90 -28.30 -19.41 -7.26
N ASP A 91 -28.78 -19.43 -8.50
CA ASP A 91 -28.45 -20.46 -9.46
C ASP A 91 -26.92 -20.67 -9.43
N PRO A 92 -26.42 -21.89 -9.13
CA PRO A 92 -24.98 -22.16 -9.12
C PRO A 92 -24.27 -21.75 -10.42
N GLN A 93 -25.01 -21.70 -11.54
CA GLN A 93 -24.50 -21.16 -12.80
C GLN A 93 -24.32 -19.65 -12.76
N LEU A 94 -25.26 -18.90 -12.16
CA LEU A 94 -25.18 -17.45 -11.99
C LEU A 94 -24.01 -17.07 -11.07
N GLU A 95 -23.80 -17.78 -9.96
CA GLU A 95 -22.65 -17.54 -9.06
C GLU A 95 -21.32 -17.70 -9.79
N ARG A 96 -21.17 -18.77 -10.59
CA ARG A 96 -19.99 -19.00 -11.41
C ARG A 96 -19.78 -17.92 -12.48
N GLN A 97 -20.86 -17.46 -13.11
CA GLN A 97 -20.80 -16.38 -14.10
C GLN A 97 -20.38 -15.05 -13.46
N VAL A 98 -20.95 -14.71 -12.30
CA VAL A 98 -20.58 -13.51 -11.53
C VAL A 98 -19.10 -13.54 -11.16
N GLU A 99 -18.60 -14.68 -10.70
CA GLU A 99 -17.18 -14.83 -10.37
C GLU A 99 -16.28 -14.70 -11.60
N THR A 100 -16.71 -15.25 -12.74
CA THR A 100 -15.99 -15.08 -14.01
C THR A 100 -15.92 -13.61 -14.42
N ILE A 101 -17.05 -12.89 -14.33
CA ILE A 101 -17.12 -11.45 -14.64
C ILE A 101 -16.22 -10.65 -13.68
N ARG A 102 -16.25 -10.95 -12.38
CA ARG A 102 -15.41 -10.30 -11.37
C ARG A 102 -13.93 -10.43 -11.73
N ASN A 103 -13.47 -11.64 -12.05
CA ASN A 103 -12.08 -11.88 -12.44
C ASN A 103 -11.67 -11.13 -13.72
N LEU A 104 -12.57 -11.06 -14.71
CA LEU A 104 -12.33 -10.30 -15.95
C LEU A 104 -12.23 -8.80 -15.69
N VAL A 105 -13.14 -8.25 -14.89
CA VAL A 105 -13.14 -6.83 -14.51
C VAL A 105 -11.87 -6.49 -13.74
N GLU A 106 -11.46 -7.32 -12.78
CA GLU A 106 -10.22 -7.09 -12.02
C GLU A 106 -9.00 -7.09 -12.94
N SER A 107 -8.93 -8.05 -13.86
CA SER A 107 -7.85 -8.13 -14.85
C SER A 107 -7.81 -6.89 -15.75
N TYR A 108 -8.97 -6.45 -16.24
CA TYR A 108 -9.06 -5.24 -17.06
C TYR A 108 -8.66 -3.98 -16.29
N MET A 109 -9.15 -3.81 -15.06
CA MET A 109 -8.81 -2.66 -14.21
C MET A 109 -7.33 -2.63 -13.86
N ARG A 110 -6.67 -3.78 -13.76
CA ARG A 110 -5.21 -3.87 -13.58
C ARG A 110 -4.46 -3.31 -14.79
N ILE A 111 -4.91 -3.63 -16.01
CA ILE A 111 -4.33 -3.09 -17.25
C ILE A 111 -4.56 -1.58 -17.30
N VAL A 112 -5.79 -1.11 -17.08
CA VAL A 112 -6.12 0.32 -17.07
C VAL A 112 -5.26 1.07 -16.06
N THR A 113 -5.14 0.56 -14.82
CA THR A 113 -4.33 1.20 -13.78
C THR A 113 -2.85 1.28 -14.18
N LYS A 114 -2.32 0.21 -14.80
CA LYS A 114 -0.94 0.21 -15.29
C LYS A 114 -0.74 1.25 -16.39
N THR A 115 -1.66 1.33 -17.35
CA THR A 115 -1.63 2.32 -18.43
C THR A 115 -1.74 3.74 -17.90
N THR A 116 -2.67 4.01 -16.98
CA THR A 116 -2.83 5.34 -16.38
C THR A 116 -1.58 5.77 -15.61
N ARG A 117 -0.97 4.86 -14.82
CA ARG A 117 0.28 5.14 -14.10
C ARG A 117 1.45 5.46 -15.02
N ASP A 118 1.46 4.95 -16.25
CA ASP A 118 2.49 5.24 -17.24
C ASP A 118 2.19 6.52 -18.03
N MET A 119 0.95 6.69 -18.48
CA MET A 119 0.56 7.78 -19.39
C MET A 119 0.44 9.13 -18.68
N VAL A 120 -0.05 9.17 -17.44
CA VAL A 120 -0.27 10.44 -16.72
C VAL A 120 1.04 11.19 -16.46
N PRO A 121 2.11 10.56 -15.94
CA PRO A 121 3.39 11.26 -15.77
C PRO A 121 3.99 11.75 -17.08
N LYS A 122 3.85 10.97 -18.17
CA LYS A 122 4.31 11.37 -19.52
C LYS A 122 3.56 12.60 -20.04
N ALA A 123 2.24 12.64 -19.83
CA ALA A 123 1.42 13.79 -20.20
C ALA A 123 1.81 15.04 -19.41
N ILE A 124 2.02 14.94 -18.09
CA ILE A 124 2.48 16.06 -17.26
C ILE A 124 3.85 16.55 -17.73
N MET A 125 4.79 15.63 -17.97
CA MET A 125 6.13 15.97 -18.45
C MET A 125 6.07 16.72 -19.78
N MET A 126 5.32 16.20 -20.74
CA MET A 126 5.22 16.79 -22.08
C MET A 126 4.47 18.12 -22.09
N LEU A 127 3.31 18.18 -21.44
CA LEU A 127 2.39 19.32 -21.58
C LEU A 127 2.69 20.46 -20.60
N ILE A 128 3.15 20.12 -19.39
CA ILE A 128 3.37 21.12 -18.34
C ILE A 128 4.86 21.41 -18.23
N ILE A 129 5.66 20.40 -17.90
CA ILE A 129 7.08 20.62 -17.56
C ILE A 129 7.87 21.13 -18.77
N ASN A 130 7.79 20.43 -19.91
CA ASN A 130 8.52 20.83 -21.10
C ASN A 130 8.02 22.17 -21.64
N ASN A 131 6.71 22.40 -21.66
CA ASN A 131 6.14 23.67 -22.09
C ASN A 131 6.60 24.85 -21.19
N THR A 132 6.53 24.70 -19.87
CA THR A 132 7.05 25.72 -18.93
C THR A 132 8.54 25.93 -19.11
N LYS A 133 9.32 24.88 -19.31
CA LYS A 133 10.76 24.98 -19.60
C LYS A 133 11.01 25.77 -20.89
N ASP A 134 10.27 25.48 -21.95
CA ASP A 134 10.43 26.16 -23.23
C ASP A 134 10.03 27.64 -23.12
N PHE A 135 8.94 27.94 -22.41
CA PHE A 135 8.53 29.32 -22.10
C PHE A 135 9.61 30.10 -21.33
N ILE A 136 10.17 29.51 -20.27
CA ILE A 136 11.23 30.15 -19.47
C ILE A 136 12.45 30.47 -20.33
N ASN A 137 12.84 29.54 -21.22
CA ASN A 137 14.06 29.70 -22.02
C ASN A 137 13.86 30.56 -23.28
N GLY A 138 12.66 30.55 -23.87
CA GLY A 138 12.40 31.16 -25.17
C GLY A 138 11.60 32.46 -25.12
N GLU A 139 10.69 32.62 -24.17
CA GLU A 139 9.66 33.67 -24.20
C GLU A 139 9.72 34.62 -23.00
N LEU A 140 10.07 34.12 -21.81
CA LEU A 140 10.00 34.87 -20.56
C LEU A 140 10.74 36.22 -20.62
N LEU A 141 11.95 36.25 -21.19
CA LEU A 141 12.74 37.47 -21.28
C LEU A 141 12.06 38.53 -22.16
N ALA A 142 11.48 38.12 -23.28
CA ALA A 142 10.74 39.02 -24.16
C ALA A 142 9.50 39.59 -23.46
N HIS A 143 8.79 38.77 -22.68
CA HIS A 143 7.68 39.21 -21.84
C HIS A 143 8.11 40.24 -20.79
N LEU A 144 9.22 40.00 -20.09
CA LEU A 144 9.76 40.95 -19.11
C LEU A 144 10.10 42.30 -19.76
N TYR A 145 10.73 42.31 -20.93
CA TYR A 145 11.02 43.55 -21.65
C TYR A 145 9.77 44.27 -22.16
N ALA A 146 8.70 43.54 -22.50
CA ALA A 146 7.44 44.14 -22.95
C ALA A 146 6.69 44.90 -21.84
N THR A 147 7.01 44.66 -20.56
CA THR A 147 6.32 45.25 -19.39
C THR A 147 6.55 46.77 -19.23
N GLY A 148 7.47 47.35 -20.00
CA GLY A 148 7.61 48.81 -20.18
C GLY A 148 8.39 49.57 -19.09
N ASP A 149 8.33 49.13 -17.83
CA ASP A 149 9.08 49.76 -16.72
C ASP A 149 10.25 48.88 -16.24
N GLN A 150 11.28 48.77 -17.09
CA GLN A 150 12.49 48.03 -16.75
C GLN A 150 13.27 48.67 -15.60
N ALA A 151 13.21 50.00 -15.46
CA ALA A 151 13.97 50.74 -14.46
C ALA A 151 13.50 50.41 -13.04
N SER A 152 12.18 50.39 -12.80
CA SER A 152 11.65 49.99 -11.50
C SER A 152 11.87 48.49 -11.23
N MET A 153 11.72 47.62 -12.24
CA MET A 153 11.96 46.18 -12.07
C MET A 153 13.43 45.84 -11.74
N MET A 154 14.38 46.69 -12.13
CA MET A 154 15.81 46.52 -11.89
C MET A 154 16.34 47.42 -10.76
N GLU A 155 15.45 48.00 -9.95
CA GLU A 155 15.84 48.85 -8.84
C GLU A 155 16.63 48.05 -7.78
N GLU A 156 17.74 48.64 -7.31
CA GLU A 156 18.55 48.07 -6.24
C GLU A 156 17.77 48.14 -4.92
N SER A 157 17.75 47.05 -4.14
CA SER A 157 17.13 47.10 -2.81
C SER A 157 17.95 48.00 -1.87
N ALA A 158 17.27 48.67 -0.93
CA ALA A 158 17.94 49.56 0.02
C ALA A 158 19.06 48.87 0.82
N ASP A 159 18.87 47.60 1.18
CA ASP A 159 19.86 46.79 1.90
C ASP A 159 21.12 46.51 1.05
N GLU A 160 20.95 46.18 -0.25
CA GLU A 160 22.09 45.98 -1.14
C GLU A 160 22.81 47.30 -1.46
N ALA A 161 22.06 48.39 -1.61
CA ALA A 161 22.62 49.74 -1.79
C ALA A 161 23.49 50.15 -0.58
N GLN A 162 22.99 49.91 0.65
CA GLN A 162 23.75 50.17 1.87
C GLN A 162 25.01 49.29 1.94
N LYS A 163 24.88 47.99 1.67
CA LYS A 163 26.00 47.06 1.69
C LYS A 163 27.09 47.43 0.66
N ARG A 164 26.68 47.87 -0.53
CA ARG A 164 27.57 48.40 -1.55
C ARG A 164 28.28 49.67 -1.06
N GLU A 165 27.57 50.58 -0.41
CA GLU A 165 28.16 51.80 0.16
C GLU A 165 29.19 51.47 1.27
N GLU A 166 28.87 50.55 2.17
CA GLU A 166 29.78 50.10 3.23
C GLU A 166 31.05 49.45 2.65
N MET A 167 30.90 48.61 1.62
CA MET A 167 32.02 47.99 0.92
C MET A 167 32.92 49.03 0.25
N LEU A 168 32.34 50.04 -0.41
CA LEU A 168 33.09 51.15 -1.00
C LEU A 168 33.82 51.97 0.07
N ARG A 169 33.15 52.25 1.19
CA ARG A 169 33.75 52.98 2.32
C ARG A 169 34.95 52.23 2.90
N MET A 170 34.81 50.92 3.11
CA MET A 170 35.91 50.06 3.56
C MET A 170 37.05 50.05 2.54
N TYR A 171 36.75 49.89 1.26
CA TYR A 171 37.75 49.92 0.19
C TYR A 171 38.56 51.22 0.19
N HIS A 172 37.90 52.37 0.27
CA HIS A 172 38.58 53.66 0.34
C HIS A 172 39.43 53.81 1.60
N ALA A 173 38.92 53.39 2.76
CA ALA A 173 39.68 53.42 4.01
C ALA A 173 40.94 52.54 3.94
N CYS A 174 40.83 51.32 3.41
CA CYS A 174 41.97 50.43 3.22
C CYS A 174 43.00 50.99 2.24
N LYS A 175 42.56 51.57 1.11
CA LYS A 175 43.44 52.19 0.12
C LYS A 175 44.23 53.35 0.72
N GLU A 176 43.56 54.16 1.54
CA GLU A 176 44.21 55.29 2.21
C GLU A 176 45.19 54.82 3.29
N ALA A 177 44.85 53.79 4.07
CA ALA A 177 45.77 53.19 5.04
C ALA A 177 47.05 52.66 4.36
N LEU A 178 46.91 52.00 3.21
CA LEU A 178 48.06 51.54 2.42
C LEU A 178 48.92 52.70 1.90
N ARG A 179 48.30 53.80 1.47
CA ARG A 179 49.02 55.01 1.04
C ARG A 179 49.84 55.59 2.18
N ILE A 180 49.25 55.72 3.37
CA ILE A 180 49.93 56.23 4.56
C ILE A 180 51.12 55.33 4.94
N ILE A 181 50.95 53.99 4.91
CA ILE A 181 52.05 53.05 5.17
C ILE A 181 53.18 53.26 4.15
N GLY A 182 52.84 53.41 2.87
CA GLY A 182 53.80 53.70 1.81
C GLY A 182 54.58 54.99 2.07
N ASP A 183 53.88 56.08 2.42
CA ASP A 183 54.49 57.37 2.72
C ASP A 183 55.44 57.31 3.92
N VAL A 184 55.05 56.62 5.00
CA VAL A 184 55.91 56.41 6.19
C VAL A 184 57.15 55.58 5.84
N SER A 185 57.00 54.53 5.03
CA SER A 185 58.11 53.66 4.63
C SER A 185 59.19 54.37 3.81
N MET A 186 58.80 55.41 3.06
CA MET A 186 59.74 56.25 2.31
C MET A 186 60.33 57.39 3.16
N ALA A 187 59.68 57.79 4.25
CA ALA A 187 60.12 58.90 5.09
C ALA A 187 61.11 58.49 6.20
N THR A 188 61.18 57.21 6.58
CA THR A 188 62.13 56.73 7.60
C THR A 188 63.55 56.57 7.02
N PHE A 189 64.37 57.61 7.18
CA PHE A 189 65.83 57.49 7.04
C PHE A 189 66.44 56.83 8.28
N SER A 190 67.23 55.76 8.08
CA SER A 190 68.06 55.17 9.13
C SER A 190 69.14 56.18 9.53
N THR A 191 69.08 56.67 10.77
CA THR A 191 70.21 57.35 11.41
C THR A 191 71.20 56.28 11.87
N PRO A 192 72.44 56.22 11.35
CA PRO A 192 73.44 55.33 11.88
C PRO A 192 73.82 55.82 13.27
N VAL A 193 73.57 54.98 14.29
CA VAL A 193 74.05 55.23 15.65
C VAL A 193 75.55 55.02 15.64
N HIS A 194 76.32 56.11 15.53
CA HIS A 194 77.76 56.05 15.79
C HIS A 194 77.97 55.84 17.29
N LEU A 195 78.34 54.61 17.67
CA LEU A 195 78.91 54.29 18.97
C LEU A 195 80.38 54.74 18.99
N ALA A 196 80.65 55.85 19.69
CA ALA A 196 81.94 56.15 20.34
C ALA A 196 81.74 57.26 21.38
#